data_AF-A0A7Y5CX04-F1
#
_entry.id   AF-A0A7Y5CX04-F1
#
_cell.length_a   1.000
_cell.length_b   1.000
_cell.length_c   1.000
_cell.angle_alpha   90.00
_cell.angle_beta   90.00
_cell.angle_gamma   90.00
#
_symmetry.space_group_name_H-M   'P 1'
#
loop_
_entity.id
_entity.type
_entity.pdbx_description
1 polymer ?
#
loop_
_entity_poly.entity_id
_entity_poly.type
_entity_poly.pdbx_seq_one_letter_code
_entity_poly.pdbx_strand_id
1 'polypeptide(L)'
;MRLAIELAVAGVFGVETQSLDNTRRGIARVALARQVAMYLAHVGCGLSMTAAGRLFGRDRTTVAHACLIIEDRRDDPLFDRALDLLEWAVPVMVLRPGPFLSGPVLPDE
;
A
#
# COMPACT_ATOMS: atom_id res chain seq x y z
N MET A 1 -9.59 -1.53 0.41
CA MET A 1 -8.25 -1.61 1.05
C MET A 1 -7.13 -1.43 0.04
N ARG A 2 -6.94 -2.36 -0.92
CA ARG A 2 -5.86 -2.30 -1.91
C ARG A 2 -5.70 -0.93 -2.59
N LEU A 3 -6.78 -0.42 -3.19
CA LEU A 3 -6.78 0.86 -3.91
C LEU A 3 -6.35 2.05 -3.03
N ALA A 4 -6.76 2.08 -1.76
CA ALA A 4 -6.38 3.16 -0.84
C ALA A 4 -4.86 3.17 -0.58
N ILE A 5 -4.27 1.98 -0.41
CA ILE A 5 -2.82 1.83 -0.25
C ILE A 5 -2.10 2.24 -1.54
N GLU A 6 -2.56 1.76 -2.69
CA GLU A 6 -1.96 2.07 -3.98
C GLU A 6 -2.02 3.57 -4.31
N LEU A 7 -3.12 4.25 -4.01
CA LEU A 7 -3.25 5.70 -4.20
C LEU A 7 -2.30 6.50 -3.30
N ALA A 8 -2.21 6.13 -2.02
CA ALA A 8 -1.31 6.79 -1.08
C ALA A 8 0.16 6.66 -1.52
N VAL A 9 0.55 5.44 -1.87
CA VAL A 9 1.92 5.14 -2.31
C VAL A 9 2.21 5.79 -3.67
N ALA A 10 1.28 5.72 -4.63
CA ALA A 10 1.43 6.37 -5.93
C ALA A 10 1.71 7.88 -5.79
N GLY A 11 0.97 8.55 -4.91
CA GLY A 11 1.14 9.98 -4.63
C GLY A 11 2.52 10.32 -4.05
N VAL A 12 2.97 9.57 -3.05
CA VAL A 12 4.28 9.82 -2.39
C VAL A 12 5.45 9.49 -3.31
N PHE A 13 5.36 8.40 -4.07
CA PHE A 13 6.46 7.95 -4.94
C PHE A 13 6.42 8.55 -6.35
N GLY A 14 5.40 9.34 -6.68
CA GLY A 14 5.24 9.97 -8.00
C GLY A 14 5.16 8.94 -9.13
N VAL A 15 4.41 7.85 -8.90
CA VAL A 15 4.18 6.79 -9.90
C VAL A 15 2.70 6.69 -10.22
N GLU A 16 2.37 6.22 -11.42
CA GLU A 16 0.97 5.98 -11.77
C GLU A 16 0.42 4.75 -11.03
N THR A 17 -0.77 4.87 -10.44
CA THR A 17 -1.44 3.78 -9.71
C THR A 17 -1.56 2.51 -10.56
N GLN A 18 -1.86 2.65 -11.85
CA GLN A 18 -1.97 1.53 -12.81
C GLN A 18 -0.65 0.75 -12.98
N SER A 19 0.49 1.40 -12.75
CA SER A 19 1.80 0.74 -12.82
C SER A 19 2.05 -0.22 -11.64
N LEU A 20 1.33 -0.04 -10.51
CA LEU A 20 1.44 -0.92 -9.34
C LEU A 20 0.76 -2.27 -9.54
N ASP A 21 -0.18 -2.36 -10.49
CA ASP A 21 -0.85 -3.62 -10.86
C ASP A 21 0.06 -4.55 -11.68
N ASN A 22 1.04 -4.00 -12.38
CA ASN A 22 1.76 -4.72 -13.43
C ASN A 22 2.88 -5.62 -12.87
N THR A 23 2.88 -6.90 -13.23
CA THR A 23 3.84 -7.91 -12.72
C THR A 23 5.22 -7.85 -13.37
N ARG A 24 5.43 -6.98 -14.36
CA ARG A 24 6.71 -6.88 -15.08
C ARG A 24 7.79 -6.24 -14.22
N ARG A 25 9.04 -6.64 -14.46
CA ARG A 25 10.25 -5.93 -13.99
C ARG A 25 10.23 -4.54 -14.64
N GLY A 26 9.66 -3.58 -13.92
CA GLY A 26 9.53 -2.19 -14.35
C GLY A 26 10.68 -1.33 -13.86
N ILE A 27 10.48 -0.01 -13.94
CA ILE A 27 11.38 1.02 -13.41
C ILE A 27 11.57 0.79 -11.90
N ALA A 28 12.80 0.91 -11.40
CA ALA A 28 13.15 0.64 -10.00
C ALA A 28 12.22 1.35 -8.99
N ARG A 29 11.76 2.56 -9.32
CA ARG A 29 10.81 3.34 -8.51
C ARG A 29 9.44 2.68 -8.39
N VAL A 30 8.92 2.07 -9.46
CA VAL A 30 7.64 1.32 -9.44
C VAL A 30 7.78 0.05 -8.61
N ALA A 31 8.92 -0.64 -8.73
CA ALA A 31 9.20 -1.82 -7.92
C ALA A 31 9.25 -1.48 -6.41
N LEU A 32 9.94 -0.39 -6.05
CA LEU A 32 9.98 0.11 -4.68
C LEU A 32 8.59 0.48 -4.16
N ALA A 33 7.81 1.21 -4.95
CA ALA A 33 6.43 1.56 -4.60
C ALA A 33 5.57 0.32 -4.34
N ARG A 34 5.68 -0.73 -5.16
CA ARG A 34 5.00 -2.00 -4.91
C ARG A 34 5.45 -2.67 -3.60
N GLN A 35 6.74 -2.62 -3.29
CA GLN A 35 7.28 -3.15 -2.03
C GLN A 35 6.73 -2.39 -0.83
N VAL A 36 6.68 -1.05 -0.90
CA VAL A 36 6.09 -0.20 0.13
C VAL A 36 4.60 -0.48 0.31
N ALA A 37 3.84 -0.66 -0.77
CA ALA A 37 2.43 -1.02 -0.67
C ALA A 37 2.21 -2.35 0.08
N MET A 38 3.04 -3.37 -0.19
CA MET A 38 3.00 -4.65 0.53
C MET A 38 3.40 -4.49 2.00
N TYR A 39 4.42 -3.68 2.28
CA TYR A 39 4.87 -3.36 3.64
C TYR A 39 3.78 -2.68 4.46
N LEU A 40 3.16 -1.61 3.93
CA LEU A 40 2.10 -0.87 4.62
C LEU A 40 0.84 -1.70 4.88
N ALA A 41 0.54 -2.65 3.99
CA ALA A 41 -0.54 -3.60 4.23
C ALA A 41 -0.26 -4.50 5.45
N HIS A 42 1.00 -4.93 5.63
CA HIS A 42 1.41 -5.77 6.75
C HIS A 42 1.61 -4.96 8.04
N VAL A 43 2.48 -3.96 8.02
CA VAL A 43 2.92 -3.19 9.19
C VAL A 43 1.90 -2.11 9.55
N GLY A 44 1.55 -1.25 8.61
CA GLY A 44 0.60 -0.16 8.85
C GLY A 44 -0.82 -0.65 9.13
N CYS A 45 -1.30 -1.63 8.37
CA CYS A 45 -2.70 -2.11 8.47
C CYS A 45 -2.86 -3.43 9.25
N GLY A 46 -1.78 -4.03 9.75
CA GLY A 46 -1.83 -5.23 10.59
C GLY A 46 -2.24 -6.53 9.88
N LEU A 47 -2.24 -6.59 8.53
CA LEU A 47 -2.52 -7.85 7.83
C LEU A 47 -1.38 -8.85 8.05
N SER A 48 -1.66 -10.14 8.09
CA SER A 48 -0.57 -11.14 7.99
C SER A 48 0.11 -11.07 6.62
N MET A 49 1.38 -11.48 6.51
CA MET A 49 2.09 -11.53 5.22
C MET A 49 1.34 -12.33 4.15
N THR A 50 0.62 -13.39 4.56
CA THR A 50 -0.23 -14.18 3.66
C THR A 50 -1.44 -13.38 3.17
N ALA A 51 -2.12 -12.65 4.05
CA ALA A 51 -3.25 -11.81 3.69
C ALA A 51 -2.82 -10.62 2.81
N ALA A 52 -1.70 -9.97 3.14
CA ALA A 52 -1.10 -8.94 2.30
C ALA A 52 -0.70 -9.50 0.92
N GLY A 53 -0.12 -10.70 0.86
CA GLY A 53 0.21 -11.37 -0.40
C GLY A 53 -1.03 -11.57 -1.26
N ARG A 54 -2.11 -12.14 -0.68
CA ARG A 54 -3.39 -12.29 -1.38
C ARG A 54 -3.96 -10.96 -1.87
N LEU A 55 -3.85 -9.89 -1.07
CA LEU A 55 -4.32 -8.55 -1.44
C LEU A 55 -3.68 -8.05 -2.74
N PHE A 56 -2.39 -8.34 -2.97
CA PHE A 56 -1.63 -7.91 -4.15
C PHE A 56 -1.38 -9.02 -5.19
N GLY A 57 -2.00 -10.20 -5.03
CA GLY A 57 -1.78 -11.35 -5.92
C GLY A 57 -0.33 -11.87 -5.89
N ARG A 58 0.33 -11.83 -4.73
CA ARG A 58 1.72 -12.26 -4.52
C ARG A 58 1.84 -13.33 -3.44
N ASP A 59 2.93 -14.08 -3.49
CA ASP A 59 3.25 -15.06 -2.45
C ASP A 59 3.70 -14.35 -1.16
N ARG A 60 3.43 -14.98 0.00
CA ARG A 60 3.85 -14.46 1.32
C ARG A 60 5.35 -14.19 1.40
N THR A 61 6.19 -14.96 0.69
CA THR A 61 7.65 -14.75 0.65
C THR A 61 8.03 -13.48 -0.11
N THR A 62 7.22 -13.07 -1.09
CA THR A 62 7.39 -11.78 -1.77
C THR A 62 7.12 -10.62 -0.81
N VAL A 63 6.09 -10.75 0.04
CA VAL A 63 5.80 -9.75 1.07
C VAL A 63 6.91 -9.72 2.12
N ALA A 64 7.38 -10.87 2.59
CA ALA A 64 8.50 -10.95 3.53
C ALA A 64 9.77 -10.30 2.95
N HIS A 65 10.08 -10.58 1.69
CA HIS A 65 11.20 -9.95 0.99
C HIS A 65 11.01 -8.43 0.86
N ALA A 66 9.80 -7.97 0.54
CA ALA A 66 9.50 -6.53 0.51
C ALA A 66 9.75 -5.90 1.88
N CYS A 67 9.26 -6.50 2.98
CA CYS A 67 9.51 -5.98 4.32
C CYS A 67 11.00 -5.85 4.62
N LEU A 68 11.81 -6.86 4.31
CA LEU A 68 13.26 -6.80 4.51
C LEU A 68 13.91 -5.62 3.75
N ILE A 69 13.53 -5.43 2.48
CA ILE A 69 14.05 -4.31 1.66
C ILE A 69 13.62 -2.95 2.22
N ILE A 70 12.40 -2.84 2.75
CA ILE A 70 11.89 -1.58 3.28
C ILE A 70 12.54 -1.25 4.63
N GLU A 71 12.69 -2.23 5.53
CA GLU A 71 13.37 -2.04 6.81
C GLU A 71 14.84 -1.65 6.63
N ASP A 72 15.56 -2.30 5.71
CA ASP A 72 16.95 -1.93 5.35
C ASP A 72 17.04 -0.48 4.83
N ARG A 73 15.99 0.01 4.17
CA ARG A 73 15.95 1.35 3.60
C ARG A 73 15.51 2.44 4.57
N ARG A 74 14.91 2.08 5.72
CA ARG A 74 14.56 3.01 6.80
C ARG A 74 15.80 3.65 7.45
N ASP A 75 17.00 3.16 7.16
CA ASP A 75 18.26 3.83 7.52
C ASP A 75 18.43 5.21 6.85
N ASP A 76 17.71 5.50 5.75
CA ASP A 76 17.64 6.84 5.15
C ASP A 76 16.57 7.69 5.86
N PRO A 77 16.93 8.76 6.58
CA PRO A 77 15.97 9.55 7.36
C PRO A 77 14.88 10.24 6.53
N LEU A 78 15.13 10.50 5.24
CA LEU A 78 14.10 11.08 4.36
C LEU A 78 13.06 10.03 3.97
N PHE A 79 13.51 8.81 3.72
CA PHE A 79 12.65 7.69 3.41
C PHE A 79 11.84 7.25 4.63
N ASP A 80 12.49 7.18 5.80
CA ASP A 80 11.89 6.81 7.07
C ASP A 80 10.70 7.73 7.43
N ARG A 81 10.90 9.05 7.36
CA ARG A 81 9.82 10.03 7.58
C ARG A 81 8.67 9.89 6.59
N ALA A 82 8.98 9.61 5.32
CA ALA A 82 7.94 9.40 4.31
C ALA A 82 7.11 8.15 4.62
N LEU A 83 7.74 7.09 5.14
CA LEU A 83 7.06 5.89 5.60
C LEU A 83 6.22 6.13 6.84
N ASP A 84 6.73 6.83 7.85
CA ASP A 84 5.98 7.15 9.07
C ASP A 84 4.67 7.90 8.74
N LEU A 85 4.72 8.84 7.79
CA LEU A 85 3.53 9.54 7.30
C LEU A 85 2.53 8.59 6.63
N LEU A 86 3.02 7.66 5.80
CA LEU A 86 2.17 6.67 5.12
C LEU A 86 1.57 5.66 6.11
N GLU A 87 2.35 5.20 7.08
CA GLU A 87 1.89 4.29 8.13
C GLU A 87 0.79 4.89 8.99
N TRP A 88 0.84 6.20 9.24
CA TRP A 88 -0.25 6.90 9.91
C TRP A 88 -1.47 7.12 9.01
N ALA A 89 -1.26 7.57 7.77
CA ALA A 89 -2.35 7.97 6.87
C ALA A 89 -3.14 6.78 6.30
N VAL A 90 -2.45 5.70 5.90
CA VAL A 90 -3.06 4.57 5.20
C VAL A 90 -4.14 3.87 6.02
N PRO A 91 -3.93 3.53 7.31
CA PRO A 91 -4.98 2.93 8.13
C PRO A 91 -6.22 3.80 8.23
N VAL A 92 -6.05 5.13 8.36
CA VAL A 92 -7.16 6.09 8.39
C VAL A 92 -7.95 6.08 7.08
N MET A 93 -7.26 6.01 5.93
CA MET A 93 -7.90 5.91 4.62
C MET A 93 -8.60 4.57 4.39
N VAL A 94 -8.10 3.47 4.98
CA VAL A 94 -8.73 2.15 4.88
C VAL A 94 -9.96 2.04 5.77
N LEU A 95 -9.94 2.64 6.97
CA LEU A 95 -11.03 2.59 7.95
C LEU A 95 -12.15 3.61 7.68
N ARG A 96 -11.89 4.66 6.89
CA ARG A 96 -12.91 5.61 6.43
C ARG A 96 -13.26 5.33 4.96
N PRO A 97 -14.27 4.50 4.65
CA PRO A 97 -14.85 4.53 3.33
C PRO A 97 -15.32 5.97 3.08
N GLY A 98 -14.77 6.62 2.04
CA GLY A 98 -15.14 7.99 1.73
C GLY A 98 -16.64 8.13 1.47
N PRO A 99 -17.23 9.33 1.66
CA PRO A 99 -18.66 9.58 1.43
C PRO A 99 -19.12 9.32 -0.02
N PHE A 100 -18.21 9.02 -0.95
CA PHE A 100 -18.53 8.68 -2.33
C PHE A 100 -19.01 7.23 -2.54
N LEU A 101 -18.87 6.33 -1.56
CA LEU A 101 -19.33 4.93 -1.67
C LEU A 101 -20.57 4.62 -0.80
N SER A 102 -21.10 5.62 -0.09
CA SER A 102 -22.41 5.57 0.54
C SER A 102 -23.34 6.52 -0.21
N GLY A 103 -23.82 6.07 -1.37
CA GLY A 103 -24.97 6.72 -1.99
C GLY A 103 -26.15 6.73 -1.01
N PRO A 104 -27.09 7.68 -1.14
CA PRO A 104 -28.28 7.71 -0.29
C PRO A 104 -29.03 6.39 -0.45
N VAL A 105 -29.20 5.66 0.66
CA VAL A 105 -30.17 4.57 0.74
C VAL A 105 -31.54 5.25 0.64
N LEU A 106 -32.15 5.17 -0.54
CA LEU A 106 -33.56 5.50 -0.68
C LEU A 106 -34.32 4.50 0.20
N PRO A 107 -35.23 4.95 1.09
CA PRO A 107 -36.14 4.02 1.73
C PRO A 107 -37.02 3.37 0.65
N ASP A 108 -37.16 2.06 0.72
CA ASP A 108 -38.11 1.30 -0.08
C ASP A 108 -39.54 1.76 0.30
N GLU A 109 -40.13 2.63 -0.51
CA GLU A 109 -41.59 2.84 -0.62
C GLU A 109 -42.02 2.87 -2.09
#